data_AF-A0AAU8BMY5-F1
#
_entry.id   AF-A0AAU8BMY5-F1
#
_cell.length_a   1.000
_cell.length_b   1.000
_cell.length_c   1.000
_cell.angle_alpha   90.00
_cell.angle_beta   90.00
_cell.angle_gamma   90.00
#
_symmetry.space_group_name_H-M   'P 1'
#
loop_
_entity.id
_entity.type
_entity.pdbx_description
1 polymer ?
#
loop_
_entity_poly.entity_id
_entity_poly.type
_entity_poly.pdbx_seq_one_letter_code
_entity_poly.pdbx_strand_id
1 'polypeptide(L)'
;MIDSLLKYAPLISAFMPLLVIVLTGFWVHKRLEKIKSRLQLDHAIIEKRAAIYASVQDEINTIYSYILRVGDWKEYTPTDILECKRKVDKTFHSTQPYWSKEAFEAYQQFIKVSFKAYRGHGKDAGIIAKVERYQRLDNWKPSFFESFESGYDKERLIAANQSLMSSLSKDFGIN
;
A
#
# COMPACT_ATOMS: atom_id res chain seq x y z
N MET A 1 -34.94 -37.65 -45.63
CA MET A 1 -34.25 -36.90 -44.53
C MET A 1 -35.25 -36.21 -43.61
N ILE A 2 -36.25 -35.52 -44.16
CA ILE A 2 -37.35 -34.88 -43.39
C ILE A 2 -38.20 -35.90 -42.63
N ASP A 3 -38.56 -37.04 -43.24
CA ASP A 3 -39.39 -38.06 -42.57
C ASP A 3 -38.71 -38.73 -41.36
N SER A 4 -37.37 -38.83 -41.39
CA SER A 4 -36.59 -39.33 -40.27
C SER A 4 -36.62 -38.34 -39.09
N LEU A 5 -36.52 -37.04 -39.37
CA LEU A 5 -36.61 -35.99 -38.34
C LEU A 5 -38.00 -35.94 -37.69
N LEU A 6 -39.07 -36.11 -38.47
CA LEU A 6 -40.44 -36.14 -37.95
C LEU A 6 -40.69 -37.31 -36.99
N LYS A 7 -40.08 -38.47 -37.25
CA LYS A 7 -40.19 -39.65 -36.37
C LYS A 7 -39.55 -39.45 -34.99
N TYR A 8 -38.45 -38.69 -34.91
CA TYR A 8 -37.72 -38.45 -33.65
C TYR A 8 -38.07 -37.11 -32.98
N ALA A 9 -38.82 -36.22 -33.66
CA ALA A 9 -39.21 -34.91 -33.15
C ALA A 9 -39.81 -34.87 -31.73
N PRO A 10 -40.79 -35.73 -31.35
CA PRO A 10 -41.34 -35.72 -30.00
C PRO A 10 -40.32 -36.15 -28.93
N LEU A 11 -39.38 -37.03 -29.30
CA LEU A 11 -38.30 -37.48 -28.42
C LEU A 11 -37.30 -36.34 -28.19
N ILE A 12 -36.87 -35.67 -29.27
CA ILE A 12 -35.99 -34.49 -29.22
C ILE A 12 -36.63 -33.39 -28.37
N SER A 13 -37.91 -33.08 -28.61
CA SER A 13 -38.66 -32.06 -27.83
C SER A 13 -38.68 -32.35 -26.33
N ALA A 14 -38.75 -33.62 -25.92
CA ALA A 14 -38.77 -33.99 -24.50
C ALA A 14 -37.38 -33.86 -23.83
N PHE A 15 -36.29 -34.15 -24.56
CA PHE A 15 -34.93 -34.13 -24.02
C PHE A 15 -34.22 -32.78 -24.15
N MET A 16 -34.60 -31.94 -25.12
CA MET A 16 -33.96 -30.65 -25.35
C MET A 16 -33.99 -29.69 -24.15
N PRO A 17 -35.10 -29.53 -23.39
CA PRO A 17 -35.10 -28.67 -22.20
C PRO A 17 -34.07 -29.12 -21.16
N LEU A 18 -33.94 -30.43 -20.94
CA LEU A 18 -33.02 -31.01 -19.97
C LEU A 18 -31.56 -30.83 -20.42
N LEU A 19 -31.28 -31.02 -21.71
CA LEU A 19 -29.97 -30.75 -22.31
C LEU A 19 -29.60 -29.26 -22.17
N VAL A 20 -30.52 -28.34 -22.46
CA VAL A 20 -30.31 -26.90 -22.31
C VAL A 20 -30.03 -26.54 -20.85
N ILE A 21 -30.77 -27.09 -19.88
CA ILE A 21 -30.53 -26.87 -18.44
C ILE A 21 -29.13 -27.36 -18.04
N VAL A 22 -28.70 -28.54 -18.48
CA VAL A 22 -27.37 -29.07 -18.15
C VAL A 22 -26.26 -28.21 -18.75
N LEU A 23 -26.37 -27.84 -20.03
CA LEU A 23 -25.35 -27.03 -20.72
C LEU A 23 -25.27 -25.61 -20.12
N THR A 24 -26.41 -24.98 -19.85
CA THR A 24 -26.46 -23.66 -19.21
C THR A 24 -25.94 -23.72 -17.78
N GLY A 25 -26.34 -24.71 -16.99
CA GLY A 25 -25.83 -24.92 -15.64
C GLY A 25 -24.31 -25.09 -15.61
N PHE A 26 -23.76 -25.91 -16.51
CA PHE A 26 -22.30 -26.09 -16.65
C PHE A 26 -21.59 -24.79 -17.05
N TRP A 27 -22.15 -24.03 -17.99
CA TRP A 27 -21.59 -22.75 -18.41
C TRP A 27 -21.62 -21.70 -17.29
N VAL A 28 -22.75 -21.57 -16.59
CA VAL A 28 -22.91 -20.67 -15.43
C VAL A 28 -21.96 -21.07 -14.31
N HIS A 29 -21.86 -22.35 -13.97
CA HIS A 29 -20.97 -22.84 -12.92
C HIS A 29 -19.50 -22.49 -13.22
N LYS A 30 -19.03 -22.74 -14.45
CA LYS A 30 -17.66 -22.36 -14.86
C LYS A 30 -17.41 -20.84 -14.79
N ARG A 31 -18.42 -20.02 -15.11
CA ARG A 31 -18.31 -18.56 -14.97
C ARG A 31 -18.25 -18.15 -13.50
N LEU A 32 -19.10 -18.73 -12.65
CA LEU A 32 -19.13 -18.46 -11.22
C LEU A 32 -17.83 -18.87 -10.53
N GLU A 33 -17.27 -20.04 -10.82
CA GLU A 33 -15.98 -20.46 -10.27
C GLU A 33 -14.85 -19.50 -10.65
N LYS A 34 -14.80 -19.04 -11.90
CA LYS A 34 -13.80 -18.08 -12.36
C LYS A 34 -13.93 -16.71 -11.69
N ILE A 35 -15.16 -16.26 -11.42
CA ILE A 35 -15.41 -15.00 -10.71
C ILE A 35 -15.03 -15.17 -9.24
N LYS A 36 -15.45 -16.26 -8.60
CA LYS A 36 -15.13 -16.58 -7.20
C LYS A 36 -13.63 -16.65 -6.96
N SER A 37 -12.88 -17.34 -7.83
CA SER A 37 -11.42 -17.46 -7.67
C SER A 37 -10.69 -16.12 -7.80
N ARG A 38 -11.17 -15.24 -8.70
CA ARG A 38 -10.65 -13.86 -8.80
C ARG A 38 -10.94 -13.05 -7.55
N LEU A 39 -12.19 -13.06 -7.07
CA LEU A 39 -12.57 -12.38 -5.84
C LEU A 39 -11.78 -12.87 -4.63
N GLN A 40 -11.52 -14.18 -4.54
CA GLN A 40 -10.69 -14.76 -3.48
C GLN A 40 -9.24 -14.29 -3.56
N LEU A 41 -8.67 -14.24 -4.78
CA LEU A 41 -7.32 -13.73 -4.99
C LEU A 41 -7.22 -12.25 -4.63
N ASP A 42 -8.17 -11.43 -5.08
CA ASP A 42 -8.23 -10.00 -4.79
C ASP A 42 -8.32 -9.75 -3.28
N HIS A 43 -9.19 -10.50 -2.58
CA HIS A 43 -9.32 -10.43 -1.13
C HIS A 43 -8.02 -10.81 -0.42
N ALA A 44 -7.36 -11.90 -0.84
CA ALA A 44 -6.09 -12.34 -0.27
C ALA A 44 -4.97 -11.30 -0.50
N ILE A 45 -4.95 -10.62 -1.64
CA ILE A 45 -4.00 -9.53 -1.92
C ILE A 45 -4.29 -8.33 -1.02
N ILE A 46 -5.55 -7.91 -0.88
CA ILE A 46 -5.95 -6.80 -0.02
C ILE A 46 -5.60 -7.09 1.44
N GLU A 47 -5.93 -8.28 1.94
CA GLU A 47 -5.58 -8.72 3.29
C GLU A 47 -4.08 -8.71 3.50
N LYS A 48 -3.30 -9.20 2.53
CA LYS A 48 -1.84 -9.19 2.61
C LYS A 48 -1.27 -7.77 2.64
N ARG A 49 -1.78 -6.86 1.81
CA ARG A 49 -1.40 -5.43 1.80
C ARG A 49 -1.70 -4.77 3.14
N ALA A 50 -2.90 -4.99 3.68
CA ALA A 50 -3.30 -4.47 4.98
C ALA A 50 -2.40 -5.00 6.10
N ALA A 51 -2.07 -6.30 6.08
CA ALA A 51 -1.16 -6.90 7.06
C ALA A 51 0.27 -6.34 6.96
N ILE A 52 0.78 -6.10 5.74
CA ILE A 52 2.08 -5.47 5.55
C ILE A 52 2.05 -4.04 6.09
N TYR A 53 1.05 -3.24 5.72
CA TYR A 53 0.91 -1.86 6.23
C TYR A 53 0.80 -1.82 7.76
N ALA A 54 0.00 -2.71 8.35
CA ALA A 54 -0.17 -2.78 9.80
C ALA A 54 1.16 -3.01 10.56
N SER A 55 2.16 -3.61 9.91
CA SER A 55 3.48 -3.82 10.50
C SER A 55 4.42 -2.60 10.49
N VAL A 56 4.06 -1.55 9.73
CA VAL A 56 4.87 -0.32 9.56
C VAL A 56 4.09 1.00 9.71
N GLN A 57 2.78 0.95 9.93
CA GLN A 57 1.92 2.13 9.99
C GLN A 57 2.36 3.14 11.07
N ASP A 58 2.79 2.62 12.23
CA ASP A 58 3.20 3.44 13.36
C ASP A 58 4.50 4.17 13.04
N GLU A 59 5.46 3.52 12.36
CA GLU A 59 6.71 4.13 11.94
C GLU A 59 6.49 5.21 10.86
N ILE A 60 5.58 4.98 9.91
CA ILE A 60 5.21 6.01 8.92
C ILE A 60 4.64 7.23 9.63
N ASN A 61 3.70 7.02 10.56
CA ASN A 61 3.10 8.09 11.33
C ASN A 61 4.12 8.79 12.24
N THR A 62 5.06 8.06 12.84
CA THR A 62 6.12 8.59 13.69
C THR A 62 7.04 9.53 12.91
N ILE A 63 7.48 9.12 11.70
CA ILE A 63 8.27 9.97 10.80
C ILE A 63 7.51 11.27 10.50
N TYR A 64 6.25 11.15 10.08
CA TYR A 64 5.42 12.31 9.72
C TYR A 64 5.23 13.26 10.91
N SER A 65 4.82 12.70 12.05
CA SER A 65 4.52 13.44 13.29
C SER A 65 5.76 14.11 13.85
N TYR A 66 6.91 13.45 13.78
CA TYR A 66 8.19 14.03 14.19
C TYR A 66 8.55 15.28 13.37
N ILE A 67 8.53 15.15 12.04
CA ILE A 67 8.93 16.25 11.15
C ILE A 67 7.93 17.42 11.22
N LEU A 68 6.63 17.12 11.30
CA LEU A 68 5.58 18.14 11.43
C LEU A 68 5.49 18.73 12.84
N ARG A 69 6.01 18.00 13.85
CA ARG A 69 5.97 18.28 15.29
C ARG A 69 4.54 18.31 15.85
N VAL A 70 3.81 17.23 15.63
CA VAL A 70 2.45 17.00 16.13
C VAL A 70 2.41 15.69 16.93
N GLY A 71 1.39 15.52 17.79
CA GLY A 71 1.28 14.33 18.63
C GLY A 71 2.39 14.24 19.69
N ASP A 72 2.93 13.04 19.85
CA ASP A 72 3.97 12.63 20.79
C ASP A 72 5.41 12.83 20.27
N TRP A 73 5.59 13.66 19.24
CA TRP A 73 6.88 13.88 18.56
C TRP A 73 8.08 14.18 19.48
N LYS A 74 7.84 14.75 20.67
CA LYS A 74 8.90 15.12 21.63
C LYS A 74 9.56 13.91 22.28
N GLU A 75 8.89 12.77 22.30
CA GLU A 75 9.39 11.53 22.91
C GLU A 75 10.48 10.87 22.06
N TYR A 76 10.55 11.23 20.76
CA TYR A 76 11.46 10.63 19.80
C TYR A 76 12.72 11.48 19.57
N THR A 77 13.79 10.80 19.20
CA THR A 77 15.07 11.39 18.79
C THR A 77 15.32 11.15 17.29
N PRO A 78 16.24 11.90 16.64
CA PRO A 78 16.59 11.65 15.25
C PRO A 78 17.03 10.21 14.96
N THR A 79 17.69 9.55 15.93
CA THR A 79 18.09 8.15 15.80
C THR A 79 16.88 7.24 15.64
N ASP A 80 15.84 7.43 16.46
CA ASP A 80 14.59 6.65 16.39
C ASP A 80 13.90 6.84 15.04
N ILE A 81 13.92 8.07 14.51
CA ILE A 81 13.31 8.40 13.21
C ILE A 81 14.06 7.75 12.05
N LEU A 82 15.38 7.65 12.14
CA LEU A 82 16.19 6.93 11.15
C LEU A 82 15.93 5.42 11.21
N GLU A 83 15.70 4.85 12.39
CA GLU A 83 15.29 3.46 12.52
C GLU A 83 13.90 3.21 11.93
N CYS A 84 12.94 4.09 12.20
CA CYS A 84 11.62 4.07 11.57
C CYS A 84 11.76 4.06 10.04
N LYS A 85 12.56 4.97 9.48
CA LYS A 85 12.83 5.03 8.03
C LYS A 85 13.38 3.71 7.52
N ARG A 86 14.39 3.14 8.17
CA ARG A 86 15.00 1.86 7.73
C ARG A 86 13.97 0.73 7.74
N LYS A 87 13.10 0.67 8.75
CA LYS A 87 12.05 -0.35 8.84
C LYS A 87 11.00 -0.18 7.74
N VAL A 88 10.54 1.05 7.51
CA VAL A 88 9.58 1.38 6.43
C VAL A 88 10.20 1.05 5.07
N ASP A 89 11.41 1.53 4.79
CA ASP A 89 12.10 1.27 3.53
C ASP A 89 12.28 -0.23 3.27
N LYS A 90 12.77 -0.98 4.27
CA LYS A 90 12.95 -2.43 4.15
C LYS A 90 11.63 -3.12 3.82
N THR A 91 10.54 -2.71 4.46
CA THR A 91 9.22 -3.32 4.25
C THR A 91 8.71 -3.01 2.84
N PHE A 92 8.63 -1.74 2.45
CA PHE A 92 8.12 -1.35 1.12
C PHE A 92 8.94 -1.96 -0.02
N HIS A 93 10.27 -1.95 0.07
CA HIS A 93 11.12 -2.50 -0.98
C HIS A 93 11.06 -4.04 -1.03
N SER A 94 11.03 -4.73 0.12
CA SER A 94 10.93 -6.20 0.13
C SER A 94 9.55 -6.71 -0.31
N THR A 95 8.49 -5.92 -0.12
CA THR A 95 7.13 -6.26 -0.51
C THR A 95 6.64 -5.49 -1.73
N GLN A 96 7.54 -4.90 -2.52
CA GLN A 96 7.21 -4.11 -3.71
C GLN A 96 6.19 -4.79 -4.64
N PRO A 97 6.25 -6.12 -4.90
CA PRO A 97 5.27 -6.77 -5.78
C PRO A 97 3.82 -6.74 -5.28
N TYR A 98 3.58 -6.47 -4.00
CA TYR A 98 2.23 -6.38 -3.44
C TYR A 98 1.62 -5.00 -3.67
N TRP A 99 2.41 -3.94 -3.83
CA TRP A 99 1.91 -2.58 -3.93
C TRP A 99 1.49 -2.23 -5.35
N SER A 100 0.46 -1.39 -5.49
CA SER A 100 0.24 -0.71 -6.77
C SER A 100 1.41 0.23 -7.09
N LYS A 101 1.56 0.57 -8.36
CA LYS A 101 2.57 1.51 -8.81
C LYS A 101 2.36 2.88 -8.14
N GLU A 102 1.10 3.30 -8.07
CA GLU A 102 0.66 4.55 -7.47
C GLU A 102 1.01 4.61 -5.97
N ALA A 103 0.75 3.54 -5.22
CA ALA A 103 1.09 3.48 -3.79
C ALA A 103 2.60 3.52 -3.57
N PHE A 104 3.36 2.76 -4.36
CA PHE A 104 4.82 2.73 -4.24
C PHE A 104 5.46 4.08 -4.60
N GLU A 105 5.00 4.74 -5.67
CA GLU A 105 5.47 6.07 -6.05
C GLU A 105 5.13 7.14 -4.99
N ALA A 106 3.93 7.07 -4.39
CA ALA A 106 3.54 7.96 -3.30
C ALA A 106 4.43 7.78 -2.07
N TYR A 107 4.76 6.53 -1.71
CA TYR A 107 5.71 6.20 -0.65
C TYR A 107 7.10 6.79 -0.95
N GLN A 108 7.62 6.58 -2.17
CA GLN A 108 8.93 7.11 -2.56
C GLN A 108 8.96 8.64 -2.48
N GLN A 109 7.86 9.30 -2.88
CA GLN A 109 7.74 10.74 -2.75
C GLN A 109 7.74 11.16 -1.28
N PHE A 110 6.94 10.51 -0.41
CA PHE A 110 6.92 10.79 1.03
C PHE A 110 8.31 10.69 1.66
N ILE A 111 9.06 9.61 1.38
CA ILE A 111 10.44 9.45 1.86
C ILE A 111 11.36 10.53 1.31
N LYS A 112 11.22 10.90 0.03
CA LYS A 112 12.02 11.96 -0.60
C LYS A 112 11.78 13.34 0.01
N VAL A 113 10.55 13.66 0.44
CA VAL A 113 10.26 14.93 1.12
C VAL A 113 10.71 14.91 2.58
N SER A 114 10.69 13.72 3.20
CA SER A 114 11.05 13.55 4.61
C SER A 114 12.56 13.43 4.83
N PHE A 115 13.29 12.89 3.84
CA PHE A 115 14.71 12.57 3.97
C PHE A 115 15.52 12.89 2.71
N LYS A 116 16.77 13.30 2.94
CA LYS A 116 17.81 13.40 1.91
C LYS A 116 18.73 12.19 1.98
N ALA A 117 18.64 11.32 0.99
CA ALA A 117 19.54 10.18 0.81
C ALA A 117 20.91 10.60 0.25
N TYR A 118 21.87 9.67 0.25
CA TYR A 118 23.18 9.81 -0.40
C TYR A 118 24.01 11.04 0.05
N ARG A 119 24.12 11.24 1.37
CA ARG A 119 24.86 12.39 1.96
C ARG A 119 26.38 12.19 2.03
N GLY A 120 26.88 11.07 1.52
CA GLY A 120 28.30 10.67 1.57
C GLY A 120 28.49 9.28 2.18
N HIS A 121 29.71 8.76 2.06
CA HIS A 121 30.05 7.43 2.56
C HIS A 121 29.93 7.35 4.09
N GLY A 122 29.25 6.31 4.59
CA GLY A 122 29.05 6.09 6.03
C GLY A 122 28.05 7.04 6.70
N LYS A 123 27.42 7.96 5.96
CA LYS A 123 26.43 8.88 6.51
C LYS A 123 25.00 8.37 6.32
N ASP A 124 24.24 8.41 7.40
CA ASP A 124 22.81 8.15 7.36
C ASP A 124 22.05 9.19 6.55
N ALA A 125 20.84 8.84 6.13
CA ALA A 125 19.91 9.78 5.51
C ALA A 125 19.68 10.99 6.44
N GLY A 126 19.55 12.17 5.86
CA GLY A 126 19.31 13.40 6.63
C GLY A 126 17.83 13.68 6.72
N ILE A 127 17.32 13.97 7.92
CA ILE A 127 15.94 14.37 8.17
C ILE A 127 15.74 15.80 7.67
N ILE A 128 14.79 16.00 6.76
CA ILE A 128 14.48 17.31 6.20
C ILE A 128 13.53 18.04 7.17
N ALA A 129 14.08 18.83 8.09
CA ALA A 129 13.31 19.57 9.09
C ALA A 129 14.05 20.83 9.58
N LYS A 130 13.34 21.71 10.30
CA LYS A 130 13.93 22.91 10.95
C LYS A 130 14.57 22.56 12.28
N VAL A 131 15.87 22.26 12.29
CA VAL A 131 16.63 21.74 13.44
C VAL A 131 16.54 22.63 14.69
N GLU A 132 16.43 23.95 14.52
CA GLU A 132 16.36 24.94 15.62
C GLU A 132 15.14 24.69 16.53
N ARG A 133 14.12 23.99 16.01
CA ARG A 133 12.89 23.67 16.74
C ARG A 133 13.02 22.46 17.66
N TYR A 134 14.09 21.68 17.55
CA TYR A 134 14.35 20.46 18.34
C TYR A 134 15.40 20.68 19.42
N GLN A 135 16.28 21.69 19.26
CA GLN A 135 17.39 21.97 20.17
C GLN A 135 16.99 22.29 21.62
N ARG A 136 15.72 22.63 21.84
CA ARG A 136 15.18 22.99 23.17
C ARG A 136 14.56 21.81 23.91
N LEU A 137 14.59 20.61 23.33
CA LEU A 137 14.07 19.42 23.99
C LEU A 137 15.07 18.88 24.99
N ASP A 138 14.58 18.31 26.09
CA ASP A 138 15.41 17.74 27.15
C ASP A 138 16.22 16.53 26.66
N ASN A 139 15.70 15.80 25.68
CA ASN A 139 16.37 14.66 25.04
C ASN A 139 17.34 15.07 23.91
N TRP A 140 17.54 16.36 23.66
CA TRP A 140 18.43 16.85 22.61
C TRP A 140 19.91 16.61 22.93
N LYS A 141 20.68 16.17 21.92
CA LYS A 141 22.13 16.03 21.98
C LYS A 141 22.77 16.85 20.85
N PRO A 142 23.91 17.55 21.08
CA PRO A 142 24.58 18.32 20.02
C PRO A 142 24.88 17.53 18.74
N SER A 143 25.20 16.23 18.87
CA SER A 143 25.47 15.32 17.75
C SER A 143 24.28 15.16 16.80
N PHE A 144 23.05 15.38 17.27
CA PHE A 144 21.84 15.29 16.46
C PHE A 144 21.77 16.34 15.36
N PHE A 145 22.52 17.43 15.46
CA PHE A 145 22.56 18.45 14.42
C PHE A 145 22.93 17.87 13.04
N GLU A 146 23.84 16.90 13.01
CA GLU A 146 24.29 16.26 11.76
C GLU A 146 23.22 15.36 11.12
N SER A 147 22.19 14.98 11.87
CA SER A 147 21.08 14.17 11.36
C SER A 147 20.09 14.98 10.52
N PHE A 148 20.18 16.32 10.51
CA PHE A 148 19.24 17.19 9.80
C PHE A 148 19.79 17.75 8.49
N GLU A 149 18.86 18.08 7.59
CA GLU A 149 19.10 18.74 6.31
C GLU A 149 18.09 19.87 6.08
N SER A 150 18.50 20.86 5.30
CA SER A 150 17.64 21.97 4.90
C SER A 150 16.63 21.56 3.82
N GLY A 151 15.68 22.45 3.52
CA GLY A 151 14.65 22.21 2.49
C GLY A 151 13.29 21.78 3.04
N TYR A 152 13.06 21.93 4.34
CA TYR A 152 11.75 21.68 4.95
C TYR A 152 10.66 22.58 4.36
N ASP A 153 9.65 21.91 3.80
CA ASP A 153 8.43 22.51 3.29
C ASP A 153 7.23 21.77 3.90
N LYS A 154 6.44 22.51 4.70
CA LYS A 154 5.30 21.97 5.42
C LYS A 154 4.20 21.51 4.46
N GLU A 155 3.87 22.31 3.45
CA GLU A 155 2.80 22.02 2.49
C GLU A 155 3.16 20.77 1.69
N ARG A 156 4.42 20.69 1.25
CA ARG A 156 4.92 19.54 0.49
C ARG A 156 4.91 18.24 1.29
N LEU A 157 5.26 18.30 2.59
CA LEU A 157 5.18 17.14 3.47
C LEU A 157 3.73 16.68 3.67
N ILE A 158 2.81 17.61 3.92
CA ILE A 158 1.38 17.30 4.09
C ILE A 158 0.82 16.67 2.81
N ALA A 159 1.09 17.27 1.66
CA ALA A 159 0.63 16.76 0.37
C ALA A 159 1.18 15.36 0.06
N ALA A 160 2.47 15.12 0.35
CA ALA A 160 3.09 13.81 0.17
C ALA A 160 2.47 12.74 1.08
N ASN A 161 2.23 13.07 2.36
CA ASN A 161 1.56 12.16 3.30
C ASN A 161 0.11 11.87 2.88
N GLN A 162 -0.66 12.89 2.49
CA GLN A 162 -2.03 12.71 2.00
C GLN A 162 -2.08 11.84 0.74
N SER A 163 -1.14 12.03 -0.19
CA SER A 163 -1.02 11.20 -1.39
C SER A 163 -0.73 9.74 -1.04
N LEU A 164 0.18 9.49 -0.08
CA LEU A 164 0.48 8.15 0.42
C LEU A 164 -0.75 7.50 1.08
N MET A 165 -1.44 8.21 1.97
CA MET A 165 -2.63 7.65 2.64
C MET A 165 -3.76 7.37 1.66
N SER A 166 -3.98 8.25 0.67
CA SER A 166 -5.01 8.06 -0.35
C SER A 166 -4.70 6.87 -1.27
N SER A 167 -3.43 6.70 -1.69
CA SER A 167 -3.05 5.56 -2.53
C SER A 167 -3.10 4.23 -1.78
N LEU A 168 -2.69 4.20 -0.50
CA LEU A 168 -2.84 3.03 0.37
C LEU A 168 -4.31 2.66 0.60
N SER A 169 -5.18 3.65 0.84
CA SER A 169 -6.63 3.44 0.98
C SER A 169 -7.22 2.72 -0.24
N LYS A 170 -6.86 3.18 -1.44
CA LYS A 170 -7.25 2.53 -2.70
C LYS A 170 -6.73 1.10 -2.80
N ASP A 171 -5.48 0.87 -2.40
CA ASP A 171 -4.87 -0.46 -2.38
C ASP A 171 -5.56 -1.43 -1.40
N PHE A 172 -6.24 -0.90 -0.37
CA PHE A 172 -7.07 -1.66 0.56
C PHE A 172 -8.55 -1.77 0.13
N GLY A 173 -8.91 -1.23 -1.03
CA GLY A 173 -10.29 -1.25 -1.54
C GLY A 173 -11.22 -0.26 -0.84
N ILE A 174 -10.69 0.72 -0.13
CA ILE A 174 -11.44 1.79 0.54
C ILE A 174 -11.41 3.03 -0.36
N ASN A 175 -12.58 3.40 -0.89
CA ASN A 175 -12.80 4.63 -1.67
C ASN A 175 -13.36 5.75 -0.80
#